data_AF-A0A4R5WPH4-F1
#
_entry.id   AF-A0A4R5WPH4-F1
#
_cell.length_a   1.000
_cell.length_b   1.000
_cell.length_c   1.000
_cell.angle_alpha   90.00
_cell.angle_beta   90.00
_cell.angle_gamma   90.00
#
_symmetry.space_group_name_H-M   'P 1'
#
loop_
_entity.id
_entity.type
_entity.pdbx_description
1 polymer ?
#
loop_
_entity_poly.entity_id
_entity_poly.type
_entity_poly.pdbx_seq_one_letter_code
_entity_poly.pdbx_strand_id
1 'polypeptide(L)'
;MVVTMSDFRFRAAGLAAATLTGAVLALAGSPLVVAEPATDAQGFLDSTARCPTGDTAVAFGSTASSRVAICRSAGGEYQYRGVRISDGAKLIVAASADGRGGYTATSDGITYTVSAKSLDISAGSQSIRSEPMTFFRSGGPLPGAAAATPAPAAPPVGAPPTPVTGAPAPVPTTPLPPPLPAEVGGSRAGGH
;
A
#
# COMPACT_ATOMS: atom_id res chain seq x y z
N MET A 1 -3.66 6.29 52.58
CA MET A 1 -3.44 4.83 52.71
C MET A 1 -2.19 4.49 51.93
N VAL A 2 -1.05 4.45 52.64
CA VAL A 2 0.25 4.06 52.09
C VAL A 2 0.32 2.55 52.20
N VAL A 3 0.61 1.86 51.08
CA VAL A 3 1.04 0.46 51.11
C VAL A 3 2.38 0.38 50.38
N THR A 4 3.36 0.01 51.18
CA THR A 4 4.77 -0.25 50.92
C THR A 4 5.00 -1.63 50.29
N MET A 5 6.27 -1.89 49.93
CA MET A 5 6.95 -3.19 49.74
C MET A 5 6.85 -3.78 48.31
N SER A 6 7.93 -4.23 47.65
CA SER A 6 9.20 -4.78 48.16
C SER A 6 10.37 -4.55 47.19
N ASP A 7 11.45 -3.96 47.70
CA ASP A 7 12.79 -4.06 47.14
C ASP A 7 13.34 -5.48 47.35
N PHE A 8 13.62 -6.21 46.26
CA PHE A 8 14.40 -7.45 46.33
C PHE A 8 15.89 -7.13 46.16
N ARG A 9 16.62 -7.11 47.27
CA ARG A 9 18.09 -7.11 47.31
C ARG A 9 18.57 -8.56 47.23
N PHE A 10 19.20 -8.94 46.12
CA PHE A 10 20.03 -10.15 46.06
C PHE A 10 21.51 -9.76 46.16
N ARG A 11 22.17 -10.26 47.20
CA ARG A 11 23.64 -10.34 47.33
C ARG A 11 24.00 -11.82 47.35
N ALA A 12 24.92 -12.26 46.48
CA ALA A 12 25.98 -13.20 46.82
C ALA A 12 26.95 -13.37 45.63
N ALA A 13 28.23 -13.49 45.98
CA ALA A 13 29.40 -13.51 45.12
C ALA A 13 29.66 -14.86 44.44
N GLY A 14 30.52 -14.85 43.41
CA GLY A 14 31.16 -16.06 42.87
C GLY A 14 31.92 -15.80 41.57
N LEU A 15 33.21 -15.46 41.67
CA LEU A 15 34.16 -15.48 40.55
C LEU A 15 34.60 -16.92 40.27
N ALA A 16 34.45 -17.40 39.04
CA ALA A 16 35.29 -18.46 38.47
C ALA A 16 35.23 -18.42 36.93
N ALA A 17 36.42 -18.39 36.32
CA ALA A 17 36.64 -18.30 34.88
C ALA A 17 36.48 -19.64 34.16
N ALA A 18 35.97 -19.62 32.93
CA ALA A 18 36.22 -20.64 31.92
C ALA A 18 36.10 -20.02 30.52
N THR A 19 37.24 -19.72 29.91
CA THR A 19 37.34 -19.34 28.50
C THR A 19 37.19 -20.60 27.65
N LEU A 20 35.99 -20.81 27.11
CA LEU A 20 35.77 -21.77 26.01
C LEU A 20 35.51 -20.97 24.73
N THR A 21 36.52 -20.95 23.88
CA THR A 21 36.52 -20.39 22.54
C THR A 21 35.57 -21.19 21.65
N GLY A 22 34.27 -20.87 21.72
CA GLY A 22 33.25 -21.41 20.82
C GLY A 22 33.02 -20.43 19.68
N ALA A 23 33.60 -20.70 18.52
CA ALA A 23 33.28 -20.00 17.28
C ALA A 23 31.84 -20.34 16.86
N VAL A 24 30.87 -19.57 17.34
CA VAL A 24 29.49 -19.62 16.84
C VAL A 24 29.52 -18.93 15.48
N LEU A 25 29.47 -19.72 14.40
CA LEU A 25 29.17 -19.18 13.07
C LEU A 25 27.77 -18.56 13.15
N ALA A 26 27.73 -17.24 13.29
CA ALA A 26 26.53 -16.47 13.06
C ALA A 26 26.17 -16.64 11.58
N LEU A 27 25.24 -17.55 11.30
CA LEU A 27 24.44 -17.51 10.08
C LEU A 27 23.70 -16.17 10.13
N ALA A 28 24.30 -15.15 9.53
CA ALA A 28 23.68 -13.87 9.26
C ALA A 28 22.52 -14.14 8.31
N GLY A 29 21.37 -14.51 8.85
CA GLY A 29 20.10 -14.43 8.16
C GLY A 29 19.93 -12.98 7.77
N SER A 30 20.10 -12.68 6.48
CA SER A 30 19.69 -11.38 5.95
C SER A 30 18.23 -11.19 6.33
N PRO A 31 17.83 -10.05 6.93
CA PRO A 31 16.42 -9.79 7.15
C PRO A 31 15.76 -9.89 5.78
N LEU A 32 14.80 -10.81 5.64
CA LEU A 32 13.89 -10.77 4.51
C LEU A 32 13.21 -9.40 4.60
N VAL A 33 13.70 -8.45 3.81
CA VAL A 33 13.01 -7.19 3.59
C VAL A 33 11.71 -7.57 2.91
N VAL A 34 10.66 -7.73 3.70
CA VAL A 34 9.29 -7.73 3.20
C VAL A 34 9.12 -6.36 2.60
N ALA A 35 9.10 -6.28 1.27
CA ALA A 35 8.85 -5.05 0.56
C ALA A 35 7.56 -4.45 1.13
N GLU A 36 7.66 -3.25 1.70
CA GLU A 36 6.48 -2.55 2.17
C GLU A 36 5.54 -2.32 0.98
N PRO A 37 4.22 -2.42 1.19
CA PRO A 37 3.26 -2.13 0.14
C PRO A 37 3.56 -0.76 -0.51
N ALA A 38 3.60 -0.73 -1.84
CA ALA A 38 3.81 0.51 -2.57
C ALA A 38 2.64 1.46 -2.32
N THR A 39 2.94 2.66 -1.81
CA THR A 39 1.95 3.61 -1.31
C THR A 39 2.27 5.04 -1.76
N ASP A 40 1.25 5.87 -1.86
CA ASP A 40 1.31 7.26 -2.27
C ASP A 40 0.38 8.14 -1.41
N ALA A 41 0.21 9.42 -1.77
CA ALA A 41 -0.69 10.34 -1.05
C ALA A 41 -2.15 9.85 -1.01
N GLN A 42 -2.55 8.98 -1.93
CA GLN A 42 -3.89 8.39 -2.00
C GLN A 42 -3.97 7.00 -1.31
N GLY A 43 -2.90 6.53 -0.68
CA GLY A 43 -2.85 5.24 0.03
C GLY A 43 -2.13 4.15 -0.77
N PHE A 44 -2.65 2.92 -0.79
CA PHE A 44 -2.04 1.81 -1.53
C PHE A 44 -2.22 1.97 -3.04
N LEU A 45 -1.15 1.89 -3.82
CA LEU A 45 -1.21 2.03 -5.29
C LEU A 45 -2.05 0.92 -5.95
N ASP A 46 -1.84 -0.33 -5.53
CA ASP A 46 -2.50 -1.51 -6.09
C ASP A 46 -3.69 -1.98 -5.26
N SER A 47 -4.51 -1.05 -4.78
CA SER A 47 -5.70 -1.38 -3.98
C SER A 47 -6.91 -0.58 -4.41
N THR A 48 -8.06 -1.25 -4.42
CA THR A 48 -9.34 -0.56 -4.61
C THR A 48 -9.80 0.21 -3.37
N ALA A 49 -9.05 0.11 -2.26
CA ALA A 49 -9.20 0.96 -1.08
C ALA A 49 -8.57 2.35 -1.31
N ARG A 50 -7.75 2.54 -2.35
CA ARG A 50 -7.04 3.78 -2.66
C ARG A 50 -8.00 4.96 -2.83
N CYS A 51 -7.71 6.09 -2.19
CA CYS A 51 -8.53 7.30 -2.26
C CYS A 51 -8.69 7.83 -3.69
N PRO A 52 -9.84 8.47 -4.02
CA PRO A 52 -10.04 9.04 -5.35
C PRO A 52 -9.08 10.21 -5.60
N THR A 53 -8.91 10.58 -6.86
CA THR A 53 -8.05 11.73 -7.23
C THR A 53 -8.60 13.01 -6.61
N GLY A 54 -7.74 13.78 -5.96
CA GLY A 54 -8.11 15.00 -5.21
C GLY A 54 -8.27 14.79 -3.71
N ASP A 55 -8.39 13.55 -3.25
CA ASP A 55 -8.46 13.21 -1.82
C ASP A 55 -7.12 12.70 -1.31
N THR A 56 -6.86 12.90 -0.01
CA THR A 56 -5.64 12.42 0.65
C THR A 56 -5.96 11.28 1.61
N ALA A 57 -5.17 10.21 1.59
CA ALA A 57 -5.24 9.15 2.58
C ALA A 57 -4.59 9.62 3.90
N VAL A 58 -5.41 9.97 4.88
CA VAL A 58 -4.93 10.41 6.21
C VAL A 58 -4.55 9.24 7.12
N ALA A 59 -5.11 8.07 6.84
CA ALA A 59 -4.75 6.79 7.42
C ALA A 59 -5.06 5.65 6.45
N PHE A 60 -4.23 4.62 6.40
CA PHE A 60 -4.51 3.41 5.63
C PHE A 60 -3.75 2.23 6.22
N GLY A 61 -4.32 1.04 6.07
CA GLY A 61 -3.78 -0.18 6.66
C GLY A 61 -4.18 -1.43 5.91
N SER A 62 -3.43 -2.50 6.18
CA SER A 62 -3.72 -3.85 5.71
C SER A 62 -3.79 -4.78 6.90
N THR A 63 -4.73 -5.72 6.84
CA THR A 63 -4.88 -6.87 7.74
C THR A 63 -4.68 -8.14 6.92
N ALA A 64 -4.78 -9.30 7.56
CA ALA A 64 -4.76 -10.59 6.87
C ALA A 64 -5.95 -10.80 5.90
N SER A 65 -7.04 -10.06 6.07
CA SER A 65 -8.29 -10.27 5.29
C SER A 65 -8.81 -9.03 4.60
N SER A 66 -8.31 -7.84 4.96
CA SER A 66 -8.89 -6.56 4.55
C SER A 66 -7.81 -5.53 4.28
N ARG A 67 -8.08 -4.62 3.35
CA ARG A 67 -7.33 -3.37 3.17
C ARG A 67 -8.26 -2.20 3.41
N VAL A 68 -7.79 -1.20 4.14
CA VAL A 68 -8.59 -0.03 4.50
C VAL A 68 -7.84 1.26 4.22
N ALA A 69 -8.56 2.31 3.83
CA ALA A 69 -8.07 3.67 3.78
C ALA A 69 -9.14 4.63 4.31
N ILE A 70 -8.67 5.70 4.95
CA ILE A 70 -9.46 6.85 5.36
C ILE A 70 -9.04 8.01 4.46
N CYS A 71 -9.95 8.39 3.59
CA CYS A 71 -9.78 9.48 2.66
C CYS A 71 -10.31 10.76 3.27
N ARG A 72 -9.56 11.84 3.15
CA ARG A 72 -10.02 13.18 3.49
C ARG A 72 -10.17 13.97 2.20
N SER A 73 -11.37 14.48 1.97
CA SER A 73 -11.65 15.37 0.84
C SER A 73 -11.07 16.76 1.07
N ALA A 74 -10.99 17.56 0.01
CA ALA A 74 -10.61 18.97 0.11
C ALA A 74 -11.55 19.78 1.02
N GLY A 75 -12.81 19.37 1.15
CA GLY A 75 -13.79 19.96 2.08
C GLY A 75 -13.60 19.54 3.54
N GLY A 76 -12.70 18.60 3.82
CA GLY A 76 -12.41 18.12 5.17
C GLY A 76 -13.23 16.89 5.61
N GLU A 77 -14.19 16.46 4.80
CA GLU A 77 -15.00 15.26 5.06
C GLU A 77 -14.14 13.99 4.98
N TYR A 78 -14.39 13.06 5.89
CA TYR A 78 -13.72 11.77 5.90
C TYR A 78 -14.60 10.67 5.28
N GLN A 79 -13.95 9.79 4.52
CA GLN A 79 -14.58 8.64 3.90
C GLN A 79 -13.76 7.40 4.22
N TYR A 80 -14.43 6.37 4.75
CA TYR A 80 -13.86 5.04 4.90
C TYR A 80 -13.97 4.29 3.58
N ARG A 81 -12.88 3.63 3.20
CA ARG A 81 -12.81 2.73 2.05
C ARG A 81 -12.18 1.42 2.47
N GLY A 82 -13.00 0.39 2.61
CA GLY A 82 -12.59 -0.97 2.95
C GLY A 82 -12.71 -1.90 1.76
N VAL A 83 -11.78 -2.84 1.62
CA VAL A 83 -11.79 -3.88 0.61
C VAL A 83 -11.41 -5.21 1.23
N ARG A 84 -12.24 -6.23 1.03
CA ARG A 84 -11.93 -7.60 1.45
C ARG A 84 -10.98 -8.24 0.46
N ILE A 85 -9.87 -8.79 0.94
CA ILE A 85 -8.82 -9.41 0.11
C ILE A 85 -9.33 -10.69 -0.57
N SER A 86 -10.26 -11.41 0.06
CA SER A 86 -10.76 -12.70 -0.42
C SER A 86 -11.53 -12.64 -1.75
N ASP A 87 -12.32 -11.58 -1.95
CA ASP A 87 -13.24 -11.46 -3.09
C ASP A 87 -13.31 -10.04 -3.66
N GLY A 88 -12.57 -9.09 -3.10
CA GLY A 88 -12.52 -7.72 -3.59
C GLY A 88 -13.77 -6.90 -3.30
N ALA A 89 -14.72 -7.40 -2.48
CA ALA A 89 -15.88 -6.61 -2.07
C ALA A 89 -15.44 -5.32 -1.39
N LYS A 90 -16.08 -4.21 -1.79
CA LYS A 90 -15.73 -2.85 -1.36
C LYS A 90 -16.83 -2.28 -0.50
N LEU A 91 -16.45 -1.53 0.52
CA LEU A 91 -17.33 -0.71 1.33
C LEU A 91 -16.81 0.72 1.31
N ILE A 92 -17.65 1.66 0.90
CA ILE A 92 -17.33 3.09 0.87
C ILE A 92 -18.44 3.82 1.61
N VAL A 93 -18.12 4.41 2.75
CA VAL A 93 -19.08 5.11 3.62
C VAL A 93 -18.43 6.31 4.29
N ALA A 94 -19.24 7.25 4.79
CA ALA A 94 -18.75 8.36 5.59
C ALA A 94 -18.05 7.86 6.86
N ALA A 95 -16.99 8.56 7.26
CA ALA A 95 -16.22 8.27 8.45
C ALA A 95 -16.11 9.51 9.34
N SER A 96 -15.80 9.28 10.62
CA SER A 96 -15.56 10.30 11.61
C SER A 96 -14.24 10.00 12.33
N ALA A 97 -13.41 11.01 12.55
CA ALA A 97 -12.21 10.88 13.37
C ALA A 97 -12.58 10.90 14.87
N ASP A 98 -11.94 10.05 15.66
CA ASP A 98 -12.17 9.96 17.11
C ASP A 98 -11.30 10.94 17.94
N GLY A 99 -10.41 11.67 17.28
CA GLY A 99 -9.45 12.60 17.90
C GLY A 99 -8.26 11.95 18.61
N ARG A 100 -8.17 10.62 18.61
CA ARG A 100 -7.11 9.80 19.22
C ARG A 100 -6.28 9.03 18.19
N GLY A 101 -6.51 9.29 16.90
CA GLY A 101 -5.86 8.61 15.78
C GLY A 101 -6.62 7.39 15.28
N GLY A 102 -7.84 7.17 15.75
CA GLY A 102 -8.79 6.23 15.20
C GLY A 102 -9.87 6.89 14.35
N TYR A 103 -10.53 6.07 13.55
CA TYR A 103 -11.61 6.51 12.67
C TYR A 103 -12.76 5.52 12.74
N THR A 104 -13.98 6.02 12.77
CA THR A 104 -15.19 5.22 12.88
C THR A 104 -16.08 5.46 11.68
N ALA A 105 -16.55 4.38 11.08
CA ALA A 105 -17.52 4.40 9.99
C ALA A 105 -18.68 3.45 10.31
N THR A 106 -19.89 3.76 9.85
CA THR A 106 -21.06 2.93 10.12
C THR A 106 -21.82 2.66 8.83
N SER A 107 -22.19 1.40 8.60
CA SER A 107 -23.05 0.95 7.49
C SER A 107 -24.01 -0.09 8.03
N ASP A 108 -25.31 0.06 7.78
CA ASP A 108 -26.32 -0.99 8.07
C ASP A 108 -26.29 -1.52 9.51
N GLY A 109 -25.97 -0.66 10.48
CA GLY A 109 -25.84 -1.04 11.90
C GLY A 109 -24.50 -1.71 12.28
N ILE A 110 -23.58 -1.87 11.32
CA ILE A 110 -22.21 -2.32 11.53
C ILE A 110 -21.27 -1.12 11.64
N THR A 111 -20.49 -1.10 12.71
CA THR A 111 -19.48 -0.08 12.98
C THR A 111 -18.09 -0.64 12.70
N TYR A 112 -17.32 0.12 11.94
CA TYR A 112 -15.94 -0.16 11.56
C TYR A 112 -15.05 0.87 12.25
N THR A 113 -14.26 0.43 13.23
CA THR A 113 -13.30 1.25 13.94
C THR A 113 -11.90 0.90 13.45
N VAL A 114 -11.28 1.84 12.76
CA VAL A 114 -9.91 1.75 12.25
C VAL A 114 -8.97 2.37 13.26
N SER A 115 -7.99 1.61 13.72
CA SER A 115 -6.90 2.10 14.54
C SER A 115 -5.55 1.61 14.02
N ALA A 116 -4.46 2.14 14.56
CA ALA A 116 -3.12 1.65 14.24
C ALA A 116 -2.88 0.18 14.63
N LYS A 117 -3.70 -0.37 15.52
CA LYS A 117 -3.54 -1.73 16.06
C LYS A 117 -4.44 -2.74 15.35
N SER A 118 -5.68 -2.35 15.06
CA SER A 118 -6.73 -3.25 14.58
C SER A 118 -7.79 -2.51 13.77
N LEU A 119 -8.43 -3.28 12.90
CA LEU A 119 -9.76 -2.98 12.35
C LEU A 119 -10.78 -3.77 13.18
N ASP A 120 -11.56 -3.05 13.97
CA ASP A 120 -12.63 -3.63 14.79
C ASP A 120 -13.98 -3.43 14.09
N ILE A 121 -14.73 -4.51 13.96
CA ILE A 121 -16.03 -4.55 13.29
C ILE A 121 -17.06 -5.03 14.31
N SER A 122 -18.05 -4.20 14.61
CA SER A 122 -19.08 -4.51 15.61
C SER A 122 -20.49 -4.23 15.11
N ALA A 123 -21.48 -4.98 15.62
CA ALA A 123 -22.90 -4.63 15.53
C ALA A 123 -23.38 -4.18 16.91
N GLY A 124 -23.56 -2.87 17.08
CA GLY A 124 -23.87 -2.30 18.40
C GLY A 124 -22.78 -2.63 19.43
N SER A 125 -23.13 -3.37 20.48
CA SER A 125 -22.21 -3.81 21.54
C SER A 125 -21.49 -5.13 21.25
N GLN A 126 -21.86 -5.86 20.19
CA GLN A 126 -21.26 -7.14 19.86
C GLN A 126 -20.10 -6.96 18.88
N SER A 127 -18.89 -7.38 19.27
CA SER A 127 -17.77 -7.50 18.32
C SER A 127 -18.04 -8.67 17.38
N ILE A 128 -18.12 -8.36 16.08
CA ILE A 128 -18.28 -9.37 15.01
C ILE A 128 -16.89 -9.92 14.66
N ARG A 129 -15.92 -9.02 14.52
CA ARG A 129 -14.57 -9.36 14.12
C ARG A 129 -13.59 -8.29 14.57
N SER A 130 -12.44 -8.73 15.06
CA SER A 130 -11.28 -7.87 15.26
C SER A 130 -10.15 -8.40 14.39
N GLU A 131 -9.63 -7.55 13.51
CA GLU A 131 -8.55 -7.90 12.59
C GLU A 131 -7.30 -7.11 12.96
N PRO A 132 -6.19 -7.75 13.35
CA PRO A 132 -4.95 -7.04 13.64
C PRO A 132 -4.37 -6.40 12.37
N MET A 133 -3.86 -5.18 12.51
CA MET A 133 -3.14 -4.49 11.44
C MET A 133 -1.78 -5.15 11.26
N THR A 134 -1.51 -5.63 10.05
CA THR A 134 -0.16 -6.08 9.64
C THR A 134 0.66 -4.93 9.07
N PHE A 135 -0.02 -3.88 8.60
CA PHE A 135 0.59 -2.64 8.13
C PHE A 135 -0.36 -1.49 8.43
N PHE A 136 0.16 -0.38 8.92
CA PHE A 136 -0.62 0.84 9.13
C PHE A 136 0.24 2.07 8.95
N ARG A 137 -0.29 3.07 8.25
CA ARG A 137 0.31 4.39 8.10
C ARG A 137 -0.76 5.45 8.36
N SER A 138 -0.38 6.47 9.11
CA SER A 138 -1.19 7.64 9.43
C SER A 138 -0.29 8.85 9.61
N GLY A 139 -0.80 10.06 9.37
CA GLY A 139 -0.03 11.28 9.62
C GLY A 139 -0.26 12.44 8.65
N GLY A 140 -1.40 12.47 7.95
CA GLY A 140 -1.62 13.44 6.87
C GLY A 140 -0.82 13.06 5.61
N PRO A 141 -0.83 13.92 4.56
CA PRO A 141 -0.07 13.64 3.35
C PRO A 141 1.37 13.35 3.77
N LEU A 142 1.88 12.19 3.37
CA LEU A 142 3.26 11.81 3.61
C LEU A 142 4.14 13.03 3.29
N PRO A 143 5.06 13.46 4.18
CA PRO A 143 6.08 14.43 3.79
C PRO A 143 6.74 13.79 2.58
N GLY A 144 6.58 14.45 1.43
CA GLY A 144 6.42 13.70 0.21
C GLY A 144 7.53 12.66 -0.06
N ALA A 145 7.30 11.75 -0.99
CA ALA A 145 7.77 12.12 -2.32
C ALA A 145 7.65 13.64 -2.53
N ALA A 146 8.56 14.42 -1.93
CA ALA A 146 8.86 15.76 -2.38
C ALA A 146 8.86 15.59 -3.88
N ALA A 147 7.92 16.25 -4.57
CA ALA A 147 7.73 16.15 -6.01
C ALA A 147 9.09 15.80 -6.58
N ALA A 148 9.30 14.55 -7.00
CA ALA A 148 10.63 14.07 -7.26
C ALA A 148 11.17 15.10 -8.24
N THR A 149 12.09 15.96 -7.78
CA THR A 149 12.83 16.82 -8.67
C THR A 149 13.32 15.81 -9.69
N PRO A 150 12.96 15.94 -10.98
CA PRO A 150 13.41 14.99 -11.98
C PRO A 150 14.89 14.80 -11.70
N ALA A 151 15.29 13.56 -11.38
CA ALA A 151 16.68 13.26 -11.13
C ALA A 151 17.47 13.96 -12.24
N PRO A 152 18.51 14.77 -11.94
CA PRO A 152 19.28 15.43 -12.98
C PRO A 152 19.60 14.37 -14.02
N ALA A 153 19.10 14.58 -15.23
CA ALA A 153 19.36 13.70 -16.35
C ALA A 153 20.86 13.45 -16.34
N ALA A 154 21.26 12.18 -16.31
CA ALA A 154 22.63 11.82 -16.59
C ALA A 154 23.07 12.62 -17.83
N PRO A 155 24.30 13.18 -17.84
CA PRO A 155 24.77 13.95 -18.99
C PRO A 155 24.54 13.13 -20.25
N PRO A 156 24.03 13.74 -21.34
CA PRO A 156 23.75 13.02 -22.56
C PRO A 156 25.03 12.33 -23.02
N VAL A 157 25.02 11.00 -23.02
CA VAL A 157 25.99 10.23 -23.78
C VAL A 157 25.85 10.68 -25.23
N GLY A 158 26.98 11.08 -25.80
CA GLY A 158 27.16 11.75 -27.08
C GLY A 158 26.02 11.62 -28.09
N ALA A 159 25.58 12.78 -28.56
CA ALA A 159 24.74 12.89 -29.74
C ALA A 159 25.32 12.06 -30.91
N PRO A 160 24.55 11.17 -31.54
CA PRO A 160 24.89 10.74 -32.90
C PRO A 160 24.80 11.96 -33.83
N PRO A 161 25.66 12.05 -34.86
CA PRO A 161 25.70 13.20 -35.75
C PRO A 161 24.35 13.41 -36.44
N THR A 162 23.97 14.67 -36.55
CA THR A 162 22.79 15.18 -37.26
C THR A 162 22.64 14.53 -38.64
N PRO A 163 21.45 14.02 -39.02
CA PRO A 163 21.17 13.72 -40.41
C PRO A 163 21.12 15.04 -41.18
N VAL A 164 21.95 15.13 -42.22
CA VAL A 164 21.93 16.22 -43.19
C VAL A 164 20.55 16.32 -43.86
N THR A 165 19.96 17.52 -43.81
CA THR A 165 18.79 17.90 -44.60
C THR A 165 19.16 17.82 -46.09
N GLY A 166 18.63 16.84 -46.82
CA GLY A 166 18.76 16.79 -48.28
C GLY A 166 18.63 15.45 -48.99
N ALA A 167 18.41 14.31 -48.31
CA ALA A 167 18.25 13.02 -48.98
C ALA A 167 16.75 12.73 -49.30
N PRO A 168 16.38 12.33 -50.53
CA PRO A 168 15.01 11.94 -50.87
C PRO A 168 14.52 10.80 -49.97
N ALA A 169 13.28 10.89 -49.49
CA ALA A 169 12.65 9.88 -48.66
C ALA A 169 12.65 8.50 -49.38
N PRO A 170 13.21 7.43 -48.77
CA PRO A 170 13.04 6.09 -49.30
C PRO A 170 11.59 5.64 -49.06
N VAL A 171 10.88 5.34 -50.14
CA VAL A 171 9.58 4.68 -50.11
C VAL A 171 9.78 3.28 -49.54
N PRO A 172 9.14 2.89 -48.42
CA PRO A 172 9.21 1.53 -47.94
C PRO A 172 8.42 0.61 -48.89
N THR A 173 9.12 -0.09 -49.78
CA THR A 173 8.59 -1.22 -50.55
C THR A 173 8.76 -2.53 -49.77
N THR A 174 8.30 -2.56 -48.52
CA THR A 174 8.25 -3.82 -47.75
C THR A 174 6.97 -4.56 -48.15
N PRO A 175 7.07 -5.75 -48.79
CA PRO A 175 5.90 -6.53 -49.14
C PRO A 175 5.11 -6.89 -47.88
N LEU A 176 3.81 -6.63 -47.92
CA LEU A 176 2.88 -6.96 -46.85
C LEU A 176 2.85 -8.50 -46.66
N PRO A 177 2.97 -9.03 -45.43
CA PRO A 177 2.83 -10.47 -45.21
C PRO A 177 1.43 -10.95 -45.63
N PRO A 178 1.30 -12.17 -46.18
CA PRO A 178 0.01 -12.70 -46.57
C PRO A 178 -0.93 -12.81 -45.36
N PRO A 179 -2.24 -12.52 -45.53
CA PRO A 179 -3.21 -12.57 -44.44
C PRO A 179 -3.34 -14.01 -43.89
N LEU A 180 -3.49 -14.10 -42.56
CA LEU A 180 -3.73 -15.35 -41.86
C LEU A 180 -5.12 -15.93 -42.24
N PRO A 181 -5.28 -17.26 -42.38
CA PRO A 181 -6.54 -17.91 -42.78
C PRO A 181 -7.75 -17.78 -41.84
N ALA A 182 -7.70 -16.94 -40.79
CA ALA A 182 -8.80 -16.83 -39.82
C ALA A 182 -9.86 -15.77 -40.17
N GLU A 183 -9.62 -14.93 -41.19
CA GLU A 183 -10.53 -13.84 -41.59
C GLU A 183 -11.39 -14.20 -42.83
N VAL A 184 -11.57 -15.49 -43.12
CA VAL A 184 -12.53 -15.99 -44.11
C VAL A 184 -13.60 -16.80 -43.39
N GLY A 185 -14.70 -16.16 -43.01
CA GLY A 185 -15.83 -16.86 -42.40
C GLY A 185 -16.90 -15.96 -41.79
N GLY A 186 -17.50 -15.07 -42.57
CA GLY A 186 -18.55 -14.17 -42.08
C GLY A 186 -19.46 -13.57 -43.14
N SER A 187 -19.70 -14.27 -44.25
CA SER A 187 -20.69 -13.85 -45.26
C SER A 187 -22.12 -14.10 -44.75
N ARG A 188 -22.85 -13.01 -44.50
CA ARG A 188 -24.32 -12.95 -44.38
C ARG A 188 -24.74 -11.49 -44.60
N ALA A 189 -25.70 -11.10 -45.45
CA ALA A 189 -26.52 -11.75 -46.47
C ALA A 189 -27.25 -10.65 -47.28
N GLY A 190 -27.59 -10.93 -48.54
CA GLY A 190 -28.77 -10.41 -49.28
C GLY A 190 -28.71 -8.96 -49.76
N GLY A 191 -29.11 -8.59 -50.99
CA GLY A 191 -30.01 -9.29 -51.90
C GLY A 191 -31.45 -8.82 -51.69
N HIS A 192 -31.79 -7.66 -52.27
CA HIS A 192 -33.04 -7.24 -52.93
C HIS A 192 -33.16 -5.71 -52.90
#